data_AF-A0A948IYG5-F1
#
_entry.id   AF-A0A948IYG5-F1
#
_cell.length_a   1.000
_cell.length_b   1.000
_cell.length_c   1.000
_cell.angle_alpha   90.00
_cell.angle_beta   90.00
_cell.angle_gamma   90.00
#
_symmetry.space_group_name_H-M   'P 1'
#
loop_
_entity.id
_entity.type
_entity.pdbx_description
1 polymer ?
#
loop_
_entity_poly.entity_id
_entity_poly.type
_entity_poly.pdbx_seq_one_letter_code
_entity_poly.pdbx_strand_id
1 'polypeptide(L)'
;MRPVPPSRPSRWTLAAPAILFALAAAGAAAAHGLGGKDAAFVAATTGPDIVPFLYLGAKHMVTGYDHLLFLLGVIFFLYRMKDVALYVTLFSVGHSLTLLAGVLGRIEVNAHLVDAVIGLSVAYKAFDNLGGFRTLFGVQPNPRVAVFGFGLIHGFGLATKLQALELPANGLLINMLSFNVGVEIGQMIALTLMFALILLWRSLPGYRRMSTAANLVIMVAGFVLIGFQLGGLVYGAPS
;
A
#
# COMPACT_ATOMS: atom_id res chain seq x y z
N MET A 1 -38.68 -28.61 25.25
CA MET A 1 -37.72 -27.48 25.32
C MET A 1 -37.45 -26.99 23.90
N ARG A 2 -37.75 -25.73 23.59
CA ARG A 2 -37.41 -25.14 22.28
C ARG A 2 -35.93 -24.71 22.31
N PRO A 3 -35.10 -25.04 21.30
CA PRO A 3 -33.70 -24.65 21.28
C PRO A 3 -33.59 -23.12 21.21
N VAL A 4 -32.78 -22.55 22.10
CA VAL A 4 -32.44 -21.12 22.11
C VAL A 4 -31.58 -20.83 20.87
N PRO A 5 -31.95 -19.88 19.99
CA PRO A 5 -31.13 -19.55 18.83
C PRO A 5 -29.80 -18.94 19.28
N PRO A 6 -28.68 -19.22 18.58
CA PRO A 6 -27.39 -18.64 18.93
C PRO A 6 -27.46 -17.11 18.87
N SER A 7 -26.97 -16.45 19.91
CA SER A 7 -26.90 -15.00 19.97
C SER A 7 -26.07 -14.47 18.80
N ARG A 8 -26.67 -13.61 17.98
CA ARG A 8 -25.92 -12.89 16.94
C ARG A 8 -24.88 -12.03 17.67
N PRO A 9 -23.58 -12.16 17.38
CA PRO A 9 -22.58 -11.30 18.01
C PRO A 9 -22.95 -9.84 17.72
N SER A 10 -22.94 -9.03 18.77
CA SER A 10 -23.24 -7.60 18.70
C SER A 10 -22.30 -6.94 17.69
N ARG A 11 -22.84 -6.09 16.81
CA ARG A 11 -22.07 -5.37 15.78
C ARG A 11 -20.89 -4.57 16.37
N TRP A 12 -20.94 -4.27 17.67
CA TRP A 12 -19.92 -3.54 18.41
C TRP A 12 -18.72 -4.39 18.85
N THR A 13 -18.85 -5.72 18.97
CA THR A 13 -17.74 -6.57 19.45
C THR A 13 -16.62 -6.73 18.42
N LEU A 14 -16.86 -6.41 17.15
CA LEU A 14 -15.85 -6.45 16.09
C LEU A 14 -15.24 -5.06 15.79
N ALA A 15 -15.89 -3.97 16.19
CA ALA A 15 -15.48 -2.61 15.83
C ALA A 15 -14.32 -2.10 16.71
N ALA A 16 -14.36 -2.36 18.02
CA ALA A 16 -13.31 -1.92 18.95
C ALA A 16 -11.92 -2.52 18.65
N PRO A 17 -11.76 -3.84 18.44
CA PRO A 17 -10.45 -4.40 18.07
C PRO A 17 -9.98 -3.94 16.68
N ALA A 18 -10.91 -3.69 15.75
CA ALA A 18 -10.59 -3.15 14.43
C ALA A 18 -10.02 -1.73 14.49
N ILE A 19 -10.60 -0.88 15.34
CA ILE A 19 -10.15 0.51 15.55
C ILE A 19 -8.78 0.52 16.25
N LEU A 20 -8.58 -0.32 17.28
CA LEU A 20 -7.29 -0.43 17.97
C LEU A 20 -6.18 -0.94 17.04
N PHE A 21 -6.47 -1.91 16.18
CA PHE A 21 -5.50 -2.37 15.17
C PHE A 21 -5.20 -1.29 14.13
N ALA A 22 -6.22 -0.58 13.64
CA ALA A 22 -6.04 0.52 12.69
C ALA A 22 -5.20 1.67 13.27
N LEU A 23 -5.40 2.01 14.55
CA LEU A 23 -4.60 3.01 15.26
C LEU A 23 -3.15 2.55 15.47
N ALA A 24 -2.94 1.27 15.80
CA ALA A 24 -1.59 0.70 15.93
C ALA A 24 -0.84 0.67 14.57
N ALA A 25 -1.55 0.32 13.49
CA ALA A 25 -0.99 0.34 12.13
C ALA A 25 -0.65 1.77 11.66
N ALA A 26 -1.47 2.77 12.02
CA ALA A 26 -1.19 4.17 11.73
C ALA A 26 0.05 4.69 12.49
N GLY A 27 0.25 4.26 13.75
CA GLY A 27 1.47 4.58 14.51
C GLY A 27 2.73 3.96 13.90
N ALA A 28 2.64 2.74 13.37
CA ALA A 28 3.75 2.09 12.67
C ALA A 28 4.08 2.75 11.31
N ALA A 29 3.11 3.39 10.66
CA ALA A 29 3.33 4.13 9.40
C ALA A 29 4.31 5.32 9.57
N ALA A 30 4.46 5.87 10.77
CA ALA A 30 5.43 6.93 11.06
C ALA A 30 6.91 6.45 11.01
N ALA A 31 7.16 5.13 11.06
CA ALA A 31 8.51 4.57 11.12
C ALA A 31 9.01 3.95 9.80
N HIS A 32 8.14 3.78 8.79
CA HIS A 32 8.48 3.08 7.54
C HIS A 32 8.87 4.06 6.40
N GLY A 33 9.99 4.74 6.57
CA GLY A 33 10.63 5.57 5.53
C GLY A 33 12.02 5.07 5.19
N LEU A 34 12.58 5.50 4.06
CA LEU A 34 14.00 5.29 3.70
C LEU A 34 14.91 6.17 4.58
N GLY A 35 14.90 5.97 5.89
CA GLY A 35 15.59 6.81 6.87
C GLY A 35 16.83 6.18 7.47
N GLY A 36 17.66 7.00 8.12
CA GLY A 36 18.79 6.55 8.94
C GLY A 36 19.87 5.80 8.14
N LYS A 37 19.98 4.49 8.36
CA LYS A 37 21.02 3.65 7.73
C LYS A 37 20.90 3.61 6.20
N ASP A 38 19.69 3.69 5.67
CA ASP A 38 19.45 3.66 4.23
C ASP A 38 19.90 4.98 3.57
N ALA A 39 19.67 6.12 4.24
CA ALA A 39 20.14 7.43 3.80
C ALA A 39 21.66 7.54 3.84
N ALA A 40 22.30 7.08 4.93
CA ALA A 40 23.76 7.06 5.04
C ALA A 40 24.42 6.16 3.98
N PHE A 41 23.75 5.05 3.62
CA PHE A 41 24.19 4.16 2.55
C PHE A 41 24.14 4.86 1.19
N VAL A 42 23.00 5.47 0.85
CA VAL A 42 22.80 6.21 -0.42
C VAL A 42 23.81 7.35 -0.56
N ALA A 43 24.07 8.08 0.51
CA ALA A 43 25.05 9.18 0.52
C ALA A 43 26.50 8.72 0.31
N ALA A 44 26.83 7.47 0.64
CA ALA A 44 28.16 6.90 0.44
C ALA A 44 28.36 6.35 -0.99
N THR A 45 27.30 6.19 -1.78
CA THR A 45 27.38 5.72 -3.16
C THR A 45 27.98 6.80 -4.07
N THR A 46 28.98 6.46 -4.88
CA THR A 46 29.66 7.41 -5.79
C THR A 46 29.35 7.19 -7.27
N GLY A 47 28.64 6.12 -7.62
CA GLY A 47 28.30 5.76 -9.00
C GLY A 47 27.23 4.66 -9.10
N PRO A 48 27.18 3.91 -10.22
CA PRO A 48 26.25 2.80 -10.37
C PRO A 48 26.51 1.69 -9.33
N ASP A 49 25.49 1.32 -8.58
CA ASP A 49 25.55 0.33 -7.51
C ASP A 49 24.30 -0.56 -7.52
N ILE A 50 24.32 -1.57 -8.40
CA ILE A 50 23.14 -2.36 -8.79
C ILE A 50 22.59 -3.18 -7.62
N VAL A 51 23.43 -3.98 -6.97
CA VAL A 51 23.00 -4.94 -5.94
C VAL A 51 22.37 -4.23 -4.73
N PRO A 52 22.97 -3.15 -4.20
CA PRO A 52 22.39 -2.46 -3.06
C PRO A 52 21.11 -1.71 -3.38
N PHE A 53 20.99 -1.08 -4.54
CA PHE A 53 19.72 -0.45 -4.93
C PHE A 53 18.62 -1.50 -5.18
N LEU A 54 18.96 -2.65 -5.77
CA LEU A 54 18.05 -3.80 -5.88
C LEU A 54 17.56 -4.27 -4.50
N TYR A 55 18.47 -4.42 -3.54
CA TYR A 55 18.12 -4.79 -2.16
C TYR A 55 17.27 -3.71 -1.49
N LEU A 56 17.63 -2.44 -1.66
CA LEU A 56 16.92 -1.31 -1.07
C LEU A 56 15.47 -1.23 -1.59
N GLY A 57 15.27 -1.42 -2.90
CA GLY A 57 13.94 -1.50 -3.51
C GLY A 57 13.12 -2.69 -2.98
N ALA A 58 13.72 -3.88 -2.90
CA ALA A 58 13.06 -5.06 -2.37
C ALA A 58 12.68 -4.90 -0.90
N LYS A 59 13.60 -4.37 -0.08
CA LYS A 59 13.38 -4.07 1.33
C LYS A 59 12.24 -3.06 1.49
N HIS A 60 12.28 -1.95 0.75
CA HIS A 60 11.24 -0.92 0.79
C HIS A 60 9.84 -1.51 0.53
N MET A 61 9.72 -2.35 -0.50
CA MET A 61 8.45 -2.99 -0.85
C MET A 61 7.97 -3.98 0.21
N VAL A 62 8.87 -4.80 0.78
CA VAL A 62 8.50 -5.83 1.75
C VAL A 62 8.20 -5.26 3.13
N THR A 63 8.84 -4.15 3.54
CA THR A 63 8.52 -3.50 4.81
C THR A 63 7.45 -2.40 4.68
N GLY A 64 7.05 -2.06 3.44
CA GLY A 64 5.98 -1.16 3.04
C GLY A 64 4.58 -1.53 3.50
N TYR A 65 4.17 -1.08 4.68
CA TYR A 65 2.80 -1.34 5.16
C TYR A 65 1.73 -0.78 4.23
N ASP A 66 1.93 0.39 3.64
CA ASP A 66 1.05 1.01 2.65
C ASP A 66 0.87 0.12 1.41
N HIS A 67 1.98 -0.36 0.84
CA HIS A 67 2.00 -1.24 -0.32
C HIS A 67 1.41 -2.62 0.00
N LEU A 68 1.74 -3.19 1.16
CA LEU A 68 1.20 -4.48 1.61
C LEU A 68 -0.29 -4.40 1.90
N LEU A 69 -0.78 -3.34 2.54
CA LEU A 69 -2.22 -3.16 2.81
C LEU A 69 -3.00 -2.96 1.51
N PHE A 70 -2.45 -2.22 0.55
CA PHE A 70 -3.03 -2.09 -0.78
C PHE A 70 -3.09 -3.45 -1.50
N LEU A 71 -1.97 -4.18 -1.54
CA LEU A 71 -1.88 -5.50 -2.16
C LEU A 71 -2.85 -6.49 -1.51
N LEU A 72 -2.98 -6.44 -0.18
CA LEU A 72 -3.96 -7.23 0.57
C LEU A 72 -5.39 -6.93 0.10
N GLY A 73 -5.73 -5.65 0.02
CA GLY A 73 -7.02 -5.19 -0.51
C GLY A 73 -7.28 -5.67 -1.95
N VAL A 74 -6.27 -5.69 -2.81
CA VAL A 74 -6.39 -6.20 -4.19
C VAL A 74 -6.65 -7.73 -4.21
N ILE A 75 -5.94 -8.51 -3.40
CA ILE A 75 -6.03 -9.98 -3.42
C ILE A 75 -7.35 -10.49 -2.81
N PHE A 76 -7.94 -9.78 -1.84
CA PHE A 76 -9.22 -10.18 -1.21
C PHE A 76 -10.34 -10.49 -2.22
N PHE A 77 -10.40 -9.72 -3.30
CA PHE A 77 -11.45 -9.80 -4.32
C PHE A 77 -11.10 -10.70 -5.51
N LEU A 78 -9.82 -10.95 -5.76
CA LEU A 78 -9.39 -11.67 -6.95
C LEU A 78 -9.37 -13.19 -6.68
N TYR A 79 -10.25 -13.89 -7.39
CA TYR A 79 -10.33 -15.34 -7.38
C TYR A 79 -9.50 -15.99 -8.50
N ARG A 80 -9.18 -15.22 -9.55
CA ARG A 80 -8.48 -15.72 -10.73
C ARG A 80 -7.06 -15.14 -10.78
N MET A 81 -6.05 -16.01 -10.86
CA MET A 81 -4.64 -15.62 -10.95
C MET A 81 -4.37 -14.62 -12.09
N LYS A 82 -5.09 -14.77 -13.20
CA LYS A 82 -4.96 -13.89 -14.37
C LYS A 82 -5.31 -12.44 -14.03
N ASP A 83 -6.35 -12.22 -13.23
CA ASP A 83 -6.79 -10.89 -12.84
C ASP A 83 -5.82 -10.28 -11.80
N VAL A 84 -5.28 -11.11 -10.88
CA VAL A 84 -4.22 -10.70 -9.95
C VAL A 84 -3.00 -10.22 -10.70
N ALA A 85 -2.49 -11.04 -11.62
CA ALA A 85 -1.31 -10.71 -12.43
C ALA A 85 -1.53 -9.44 -13.24
N LEU A 86 -2.71 -9.27 -13.86
CA LEU A 86 -3.05 -8.07 -14.61
C LEU A 86 -3.02 -6.82 -13.72
N TYR A 87 -3.64 -6.87 -12.54
CA TYR A 87 -3.70 -5.69 -11.67
C TYR A 87 -2.35 -5.34 -11.06
N VAL A 88 -1.57 -6.35 -10.67
CA VAL A 88 -0.19 -6.16 -10.20
C VAL A 88 0.66 -5.54 -11.30
N THR A 89 0.51 -6.01 -12.55
CA THR A 89 1.22 -5.43 -13.70
C THR A 89 0.80 -3.98 -13.93
N LEU A 90 -0.50 -3.68 -13.94
CA LEU A 90 -1.00 -2.31 -14.12
C LEU A 90 -0.50 -1.37 -13.03
N PHE A 91 -0.52 -1.82 -11.78
CA PHE A 91 0.03 -1.06 -10.67
C PHE A 91 1.53 -0.82 -10.85
N SER A 92 2.29 -1.88 -11.14
CA SER A 92 3.75 -1.82 -11.35
C SER A 92 4.11 -0.87 -12.48
N VAL A 93 3.41 -0.94 -13.61
CA VAL A 93 3.65 -0.04 -14.75
C VAL A 93 3.40 1.42 -14.35
N GLY A 94 2.27 1.72 -13.71
CA GLY A 94 1.98 3.09 -13.25
C GLY A 94 3.01 3.59 -12.22
N HIS A 95 3.39 2.73 -11.28
CA HIS A 95 4.38 3.01 -10.25
C HIS A 95 5.75 3.33 -10.85
N SER A 96 6.28 2.43 -11.68
CA SER A 96 7.57 2.59 -12.34
C SER A 96 7.64 3.86 -13.19
N LEU A 97 6.56 4.18 -13.91
CA LEU A 97 6.49 5.38 -14.76
C LEU A 97 6.67 6.67 -13.94
N THR A 98 5.91 6.81 -12.86
CA THR A 98 5.92 8.03 -12.04
C THR A 98 7.10 8.10 -11.09
N LEU A 99 7.62 6.96 -10.65
CA LEU A 99 8.88 6.90 -9.91
C LEU A 99 10.03 7.45 -10.74
N LEU A 100 10.22 6.90 -11.94
CA LEU A 100 11.31 7.32 -12.83
C LEU A 100 11.12 8.77 -13.29
N ALA A 101 9.89 9.14 -13.70
CA ALA A 101 9.61 10.52 -14.11
C ALA A 101 9.80 11.52 -12.96
N GLY A 102 9.39 11.17 -11.75
CA GLY A 102 9.53 12.02 -10.57
C GLY A 102 11.00 12.26 -10.21
N VAL A 103 11.80 11.19 -10.12
CA VAL A 103 13.22 11.29 -9.76
C VAL A 103 14.05 11.95 -10.86
N LEU A 104 13.91 11.52 -12.12
CA LEU A 104 14.70 12.06 -13.23
C LEU A 104 14.27 13.48 -13.63
N GLY A 105 12.98 13.78 -13.53
CA GLY A 105 12.41 15.08 -13.81
C GLY A 105 12.49 16.08 -12.65
N ARG A 106 12.97 15.64 -11.47
CA ARG A 106 12.98 16.43 -10.23
C ARG A 106 11.62 17.05 -9.91
N ILE A 107 10.57 16.25 -10.07
CA ILE A 107 9.20 16.68 -9.79
C ILE A 107 8.97 16.46 -8.29
N GLU A 108 8.91 17.57 -7.56
CA GLU A 108 8.64 17.58 -6.14
C GLU A 108 7.13 17.74 -5.89
N VAL A 109 6.57 16.83 -5.10
CA VAL A 109 5.19 16.88 -4.63
C VAL A 109 5.23 16.83 -3.11
N ASN A 110 4.28 17.48 -2.44
CA ASN A 110 4.21 17.42 -0.99
C ASN A 110 3.96 15.98 -0.52
N ALA A 111 4.89 15.42 0.28
CA ALA A 111 4.83 14.04 0.74
C ALA A 111 3.55 13.73 1.54
N HIS A 112 3.06 14.67 2.35
CA HIS A 112 1.81 14.49 3.10
C HIS A 112 0.60 14.40 2.16
N LEU A 113 0.54 15.20 1.09
CA LEU A 113 -0.54 15.10 0.11
C LEU A 113 -0.51 13.74 -0.61
N VAL A 114 0.67 13.29 -1.04
CA VAL A 114 0.78 12.00 -1.74
C VAL A 114 0.42 10.85 -0.81
N ASP A 115 0.95 10.83 0.42
CA ASP A 115 0.66 9.78 1.39
C ASP A 115 -0.82 9.80 1.84
N ALA A 116 -1.48 10.97 1.87
CA ALA A 116 -2.92 11.05 2.09
C ALA A 116 -3.71 10.41 0.94
N VAL A 117 -3.31 10.63 -0.32
CA VAL A 117 -3.96 10.01 -1.48
C VAL A 117 -3.68 8.49 -1.52
N ILE A 118 -2.51 8.05 -1.07
CA ILE A 118 -2.22 6.63 -0.85
C ILE A 118 -3.19 6.04 0.18
N GLY A 119 -3.39 6.70 1.32
CA GLY A 119 -4.40 6.30 2.32
C GLY A 119 -5.82 6.23 1.74
N LEU A 120 -6.17 7.17 0.86
CA LEU A 120 -7.44 7.15 0.12
C LEU A 120 -7.56 5.95 -0.81
N SER A 121 -6.49 5.53 -1.49
CA SER A 121 -6.51 4.35 -2.34
C SER A 121 -6.80 3.06 -1.54
N VAL A 122 -6.29 2.96 -0.32
CA VAL A 122 -6.55 1.84 0.60
C VAL A 122 -8.02 1.84 1.04
N ALA A 123 -8.54 2.99 1.47
CA ALA A 123 -9.95 3.14 1.84
C ALA A 123 -10.88 2.85 0.64
N TYR A 124 -10.55 3.36 -0.53
CA TYR A 124 -11.26 3.11 -1.79
C TYR A 124 -11.34 1.62 -2.08
N LYS A 125 -10.21 0.90 -2.01
CA LYS A 125 -10.19 -0.52 -2.39
C LYS A 125 -10.96 -1.37 -1.40
N ALA A 126 -10.88 -1.06 -0.11
CA ALA A 126 -11.66 -1.72 0.91
C ALA A 126 -13.17 -1.47 0.75
N PHE A 127 -13.57 -0.25 0.42
CA PHE A 127 -14.96 0.10 0.12
C PHE A 127 -15.48 -0.60 -1.14
N ASP A 128 -14.67 -0.66 -2.20
CA ASP A 128 -14.95 -1.41 -3.43
C ASP A 128 -15.14 -2.91 -3.14
N ASN A 129 -14.27 -3.50 -2.31
CA ASN A 129 -14.36 -4.91 -1.91
C ASN A 129 -15.66 -5.25 -1.15
N LEU A 130 -16.20 -4.28 -0.41
CA LEU A 130 -17.48 -4.42 0.30
C LEU A 130 -18.70 -4.22 -0.63
N GLY A 131 -18.49 -3.94 -1.92
CA GLY A 131 -19.54 -3.61 -2.87
C GLY A 131 -20.17 -2.24 -2.62
N GLY A 132 -19.44 -1.34 -1.94
CA GLY A 132 -19.93 -0.03 -1.54
C GLY A 132 -20.39 0.82 -2.72
N PHE A 133 -19.62 0.84 -3.82
CA PHE A 133 -19.97 1.62 -5.01
C PHE A 133 -21.30 1.20 -5.63
N ARG A 134 -21.49 -0.11 -5.82
CA ARG A 134 -22.73 -0.65 -6.38
C ARG A 134 -23.92 -0.44 -5.45
N THR A 135 -23.71 -0.55 -4.13
CA THR A 135 -24.78 -0.47 -3.13
C THR A 135 -25.25 0.96 -2.91
N LEU A 136 -24.33 1.93 -2.88
CA LEU A 136 -24.64 3.32 -2.55
C LEU A 136 -24.88 4.20 -3.78
N PHE A 137 -24.17 3.95 -4.88
CA PHE A 137 -24.20 4.81 -6.08
C PHE A 137 -24.75 4.11 -7.32
N GLY A 138 -25.05 2.81 -7.25
CA GLY A 138 -25.56 2.04 -8.39
C GLY A 138 -24.55 1.83 -9.54
N VAL A 139 -23.30 2.28 -9.37
CA VAL A 139 -22.24 2.20 -10.38
C VAL A 139 -21.07 1.36 -9.89
N GLN A 140 -20.27 0.83 -10.82
CA GLN A 140 -19.04 0.09 -10.51
C GLN A 140 -17.88 0.73 -11.28
N PRO A 141 -16.96 1.43 -10.60
CA PRO A 141 -15.77 1.98 -11.25
C PRO A 141 -14.94 0.88 -11.90
N ASN A 142 -14.24 1.21 -12.99
CA ASN A 142 -13.35 0.25 -13.66
C ASN A 142 -12.11 -0.02 -12.77
N PRO A 143 -11.95 -1.24 -12.23
CA PRO A 143 -10.86 -1.54 -11.31
C PRO A 143 -9.48 -1.45 -11.97
N ARG A 144 -9.38 -1.69 -13.29
CA ARG A 144 -8.11 -1.60 -14.02
C ARG A 144 -7.58 -0.17 -14.04
N VAL A 145 -8.47 0.79 -14.32
CA VAL A 145 -8.15 2.22 -14.35
C VAL A 145 -7.78 2.70 -12.96
N ALA A 146 -8.57 2.30 -11.95
CA ALA A 146 -8.28 2.65 -10.56
C ALA A 146 -6.91 2.14 -10.10
N VAL A 147 -6.59 0.86 -10.33
CA VAL A 147 -5.31 0.26 -9.93
C VAL A 147 -4.12 0.88 -10.66
N PHE A 148 -4.24 1.17 -11.96
CA PHE A 148 -3.22 1.90 -12.69
C PHE A 148 -3.01 3.31 -12.10
N GLY A 149 -4.10 4.04 -11.84
CA GLY A 149 -4.06 5.36 -11.20
C GLY A 149 -3.41 5.34 -9.81
N PHE A 150 -3.70 4.31 -9.01
CA PHE A 150 -3.04 4.12 -7.72
C PHE A 150 -1.55 3.87 -7.89
N GLY A 151 -1.14 3.06 -8.87
CA GLY A 151 0.27 2.88 -9.22
C GLY A 151 0.97 4.21 -9.47
N LEU A 152 0.38 5.08 -10.30
CA LEU A 152 0.92 6.42 -10.59
C LEU A 152 1.13 7.26 -9.31
N ILE A 153 0.16 7.24 -8.39
CA ILE A 153 0.25 8.04 -7.15
C ILE A 153 1.33 7.46 -6.22
N HIS A 154 1.41 6.14 -6.09
CA HIS A 154 2.42 5.49 -5.24
C HIS A 154 3.84 5.73 -5.76
N GLY A 155 4.03 5.69 -7.08
CA GLY A 155 5.35 5.96 -7.67
C GLY A 155 5.84 7.38 -7.40
N PHE A 156 4.95 8.38 -7.46
CA PHE A 156 5.28 9.74 -7.03
C PHE A 156 5.61 9.86 -5.53
N GLY A 157 4.91 9.10 -4.67
CA GLY A 157 5.17 9.10 -3.24
C GLY A 157 6.58 8.59 -2.92
N LEU A 158 6.98 7.51 -3.59
CA LEU A 158 8.32 6.96 -3.47
C LEU A 158 9.39 7.87 -4.12
N ALA A 159 9.10 8.47 -5.27
CA ALA A 159 10.00 9.45 -5.89
C ALA A 159 10.29 10.62 -4.95
N THR A 160 9.28 11.14 -4.25
CA THR A 160 9.45 12.24 -3.30
C THR A 160 10.37 11.83 -2.14
N LYS A 161 10.17 10.62 -1.60
CA LYS A 161 11.01 10.08 -0.51
C LYS A 161 12.44 9.80 -0.95
N LEU A 162 12.65 9.31 -2.18
CA LEU A 162 13.97 9.06 -2.75
C LEU A 162 14.73 10.36 -3.05
N GLN A 163 14.05 11.39 -3.54
CA GLN A 163 14.65 12.71 -3.78
C GLN A 163 15.15 13.35 -2.48
N ALA A 164 14.47 13.11 -1.36
CA ALA A 164 14.92 13.56 -0.03
C ALA A 164 16.22 12.90 0.46
N LEU A 165 16.72 11.84 -0.21
CA LEU A 165 18.00 11.20 0.10
C LEU A 165 19.18 11.82 -0.64
N GLU A 166 18.97 12.91 -1.38
CA GLU A 166 20.01 13.61 -2.16
C GLU A 166 20.82 12.67 -3.06
N LEU A 167 20.11 11.88 -3.87
CA LEU A 167 20.72 10.85 -4.72
C LEU A 167 21.85 11.41 -5.61
N PRO A 168 23.04 10.76 -5.64
CA PRO A 168 24.13 11.15 -6.52
C PRO A 168 23.69 11.16 -7.99
N ALA A 169 24.04 12.22 -8.72
CA ALA A 169 23.74 12.31 -10.15
C ALA A 169 24.46 11.23 -10.97
N ASN A 170 25.66 10.82 -10.53
CA ASN A 170 26.42 9.76 -11.17
C ASN A 170 25.77 8.40 -10.93
N GLY A 171 25.40 7.70 -12.01
CA GLY A 171 24.75 6.39 -11.92
C GLY A 171 23.27 6.43 -11.52
N LEU A 172 22.66 7.61 -11.37
CA LEU A 172 21.26 7.78 -10.94
C LEU A 172 20.29 6.88 -11.70
N LEU A 173 20.33 6.89 -13.03
CA LEU A 173 19.42 6.09 -13.85
C LEU A 173 19.57 4.58 -13.58
N ILE A 174 20.81 4.08 -13.52
CA ILE A 174 21.07 2.65 -13.27
C ILE A 174 20.61 2.26 -11.87
N ASN A 175 20.87 3.12 -10.88
CA ASN A 175 20.47 2.92 -9.50
C ASN A 175 18.94 2.93 -9.35
N MET A 176 18.24 3.84 -10.03
CA MET A 176 16.78 3.89 -10.02
C MET A 176 16.14 2.70 -10.75
N LEU A 177 16.72 2.26 -11.87
CA LEU A 177 16.25 1.05 -12.55
C LEU A 177 16.46 -0.19 -11.67
N SER A 178 17.62 -0.30 -11.02
CA SER A 178 17.93 -1.41 -10.12
C SER A 178 17.01 -1.41 -8.90
N PHE A 179 16.74 -0.23 -8.32
CA PHE A 179 15.75 -0.06 -7.26
C PHE A 179 14.35 -0.50 -7.70
N ASN A 180 13.91 -0.08 -8.88
CA ASN A 180 12.60 -0.46 -9.41
C ASN A 180 12.48 -1.96 -9.62
N VAL A 181 13.50 -2.62 -10.18
CA VAL A 181 13.54 -4.09 -10.28
C VAL A 181 13.48 -4.72 -8.89
N GLY A 182 14.16 -4.14 -7.90
CA GLY A 182 14.08 -4.55 -6.51
C GLY A 182 12.65 -4.50 -5.96
N VAL A 183 11.95 -3.39 -6.18
CA VAL A 183 10.54 -3.21 -5.80
C VAL A 183 9.67 -4.28 -6.45
N GLU A 184 9.83 -4.54 -7.74
CA GLU A 184 9.07 -5.57 -8.46
C GLU A 184 9.32 -6.98 -7.89
N ILE A 185 10.57 -7.32 -7.57
CA ILE A 185 10.91 -8.61 -6.92
C ILE A 185 10.24 -8.70 -5.54
N GLY A 186 10.36 -7.66 -4.71
CA GLY A 186 9.72 -7.60 -3.40
C GLY A 186 8.21 -7.76 -3.49
N GLN A 187 7.59 -7.13 -4.49
CA GLN A 187 6.15 -7.21 -4.75
C GLN A 187 5.73 -8.63 -5.13
N MET A 188 6.48 -9.30 -6.01
CA MET A 188 6.17 -10.68 -6.41
C MET A 188 6.30 -11.67 -5.24
N ILE A 189 7.30 -11.49 -4.37
CA ILE A 189 7.46 -12.30 -3.15
C ILE A 189 6.28 -12.07 -2.21
N ALA A 190 5.98 -10.81 -1.87
CA ALA A 190 4.89 -10.46 -0.98
C ALA A 190 3.54 -10.97 -1.52
N LEU A 191 3.27 -10.75 -2.80
CA LEU A 191 2.08 -11.23 -3.48
C LEU A 191 1.93 -12.74 -3.36
N THR A 192 2.98 -13.50 -3.67
CA THR A 192 2.94 -14.97 -3.66
C THR A 192 2.63 -15.49 -2.26
N LEU A 193 3.30 -14.94 -1.24
CA LEU A 193 3.09 -15.31 0.15
C LEU A 193 1.68 -14.96 0.63
N MET A 194 1.24 -13.72 0.42
CA MET A 194 -0.09 -13.25 0.84
C MET A 194 -1.20 -14.01 0.13
N PHE A 195 -1.01 -14.30 -1.15
CA PHE A 195 -1.96 -15.07 -1.94
C PHE A 195 -2.10 -16.50 -1.40
N ALA A 196 -0.98 -17.18 -1.09
CA ALA A 196 -1.01 -18.49 -0.46
C ALA A 196 -1.74 -18.47 0.90
N LEU A 197 -1.47 -17.46 1.73
CA LEU A 197 -2.16 -17.29 3.01
C LEU A 197 -3.67 -17.08 2.85
N ILE A 198 -4.09 -16.28 1.85
CA ILE A 198 -5.51 -16.05 1.56
C ILE A 198 -6.17 -17.34 1.06
N LEU A 199 -5.50 -18.15 0.25
CA LEU A 199 -6.03 -19.45 -0.16
C LEU A 199 -6.27 -20.37 1.04
N LEU A 200 -5.32 -20.44 1.97
CA LEU A 200 -5.49 -21.20 3.22
C LEU A 200 -6.66 -20.64 4.04
N TRP A 201 -6.74 -19.32 4.19
CA TRP A 201 -7.78 -18.69 4.99
C TRP A 201 -9.19 -18.81 4.37
N ARG A 202 -9.29 -18.85 3.04
CA ARG A 202 -10.53 -19.13 2.32
C ARG A 202 -11.10 -20.52 2.63
N SER A 203 -10.27 -21.47 3.06
CA SER A 203 -10.72 -22.81 3.45
C SER A 203 -11.36 -22.86 4.85
N LEU A 204 -11.19 -21.80 5.66
CA LEU A 204 -11.68 -21.77 7.04
C LEU A 204 -13.16 -21.39 7.14
N PRO A 205 -13.93 -22.00 8.09
CA PRO A 205 -15.30 -21.62 8.32
C PRO A 205 -15.40 -20.16 8.76
N GLY A 206 -16.40 -19.43 8.24
CA GLY A 206 -16.60 -18.03 8.58
C GLY A 206 -15.79 -17.01 7.76
N TYR A 207 -15.06 -17.44 6.72
CA TYR A 207 -14.30 -16.56 5.82
C TYR A 207 -15.08 -15.29 5.39
N ARG A 208 -16.36 -15.42 5.02
CA ARG A 208 -17.18 -14.26 4.59
C ARG A 208 -17.30 -13.19 5.68
N ARG A 209 -17.53 -13.58 6.93
CA ARG A 209 -17.65 -12.62 8.06
C ARG A 209 -16.31 -11.98 8.36
N MET A 210 -15.25 -12.79 8.43
CA MET A 210 -13.92 -12.28 8.73
C MET A 210 -13.37 -11.38 7.62
N SER A 211 -13.64 -11.71 6.35
CA SER A 211 -13.28 -10.88 5.19
C SER A 211 -14.02 -9.53 5.20
N THR A 212 -15.30 -9.52 5.59
CA THR A 212 -16.05 -8.26 5.77
C THR A 212 -15.43 -7.42 6.88
N ALA A 213 -15.12 -8.03 8.03
CA ALA A 213 -14.47 -7.35 9.15
C ALA A 213 -13.08 -6.81 8.77
N ALA A 214 -12.27 -7.59 8.06
CA ALA A 214 -10.95 -7.18 7.60
C ALA A 214 -11.02 -5.99 6.63
N ASN A 215 -11.96 -5.98 5.67
CA ASN A 215 -12.13 -4.83 4.79
C ASN A 215 -12.61 -3.58 5.56
N LEU A 216 -13.46 -3.73 6.57
CA LEU A 216 -13.82 -2.59 7.44
C LEU A 216 -12.60 -2.04 8.19
N VAL A 217 -11.74 -2.91 8.72
CA VAL A 217 -10.49 -2.52 9.39
C VAL A 217 -9.58 -1.75 8.43
N ILE A 218 -9.34 -2.31 7.23
CA ILE A 218 -8.50 -1.69 6.20
C ILE A 218 -9.06 -0.33 5.78
N MET A 219 -10.39 -0.23 5.63
CA MET A 219 -11.06 1.03 5.29
C MET A 219 -10.87 2.09 6.36
N VAL A 220 -11.05 1.73 7.64
CA VAL A 220 -10.81 2.64 8.77
C VAL A 220 -9.34 3.04 8.83
N ALA A 221 -8.41 2.11 8.67
CA ALA A 221 -6.98 2.41 8.62
C ALA A 221 -6.64 3.41 7.51
N GLY A 222 -7.22 3.24 6.31
CA GLY A 222 -7.06 4.19 5.21
C GLY A 222 -7.53 5.60 5.57
N PHE A 223 -8.72 5.74 6.19
CA PHE A 223 -9.22 7.04 6.65
C PHE A 223 -8.38 7.65 7.78
N VAL A 224 -7.89 6.83 8.71
CA VAL A 224 -6.98 7.30 9.78
C VAL A 224 -5.67 7.82 9.17
N LEU A 225 -5.10 7.11 8.20
CA LEU A 225 -3.89 7.56 7.49
C LEU A 225 -4.12 8.88 6.74
N ILE A 226 -5.26 9.04 6.06
CA ILE A 226 -5.63 10.31 5.43
C ILE A 226 -5.64 11.44 6.47
N GLY A 227 -6.36 11.24 7.58
CA GLY A 227 -6.47 12.24 8.64
C GLY A 227 -5.12 12.60 9.25
N PHE A 228 -4.26 11.61 9.49
CA PHE A 228 -2.91 11.81 10.01
C PHE A 228 -2.06 12.66 9.06
N GLN A 229 -2.07 12.35 7.76
CA GLN A 229 -1.26 13.06 6.78
C GLN A 229 -1.77 14.47 6.51
N LEU A 230 -3.10 14.68 6.44
CA LEU A 230 -3.67 16.02 6.34
C LEU A 230 -3.41 16.84 7.62
N GLY A 231 -3.42 16.20 8.79
CA GLY A 231 -3.00 16.82 10.04
C GLY A 231 -1.55 17.30 10.00
N GLY A 232 -0.61 16.45 9.55
CA GLY A 232 0.79 16.81 9.36
C GLY A 232 0.99 17.96 8.36
N LEU A 233 0.17 18.01 7.31
CA LEU A 233 0.18 19.10 6.32
C LEU A 233 -0.25 20.45 6.92
N VAL A 234 -1.27 20.45 7.78
CA VAL A 234 -1.86 21.69 8.34
C VAL A 234 -1.11 22.18 9.57
N TYR A 235 -0.69 21.26 10.45
CA TYR A 235 -0.13 21.58 11.77
C TYR A 235 1.39 21.40 11.86
N GLY A 236 2.03 20.84 10.82
CA GLY A 236 3.43 20.39 10.87
C GLY A 236 3.57 19.05 11.60
N ALA A 237 4.62 18.29 11.30
CA ALA A 237 4.92 17.07 12.05
C ALA A 237 5.20 17.44 13.51
N PRO A 238 4.64 16.73 14.51
CA PRO A 238 5.04 16.92 15.89
C PRO A 238 6.55 16.65 15.99
N SER A 239 7.29 17.67 16.45
CA SER A 239 8.74 17.65 16.68
C SER A 239 9.17 16.56 17.65
#